data_AF-A0A2D5UGM6-F1
#
_entry.id   AF-A0A2D5UGM6-F1
#
_cell.length_a   1.000
_cell.length_b   1.000
_cell.length_c   1.000
_cell.angle_alpha   90.00
_cell.angle_beta   90.00
_cell.angle_gamma   90.00
#
_symmetry.space_group_name_H-M   'P 1'
#
loop_
_entity.id
_entity.type
_entity.pdbx_description
1 polymer ?
#
loop_
_entity_poly.entity_id
_entity_poly.type
_entity_poly.pdbx_seq_one_letter_code
_entity_poly.pdbx_strand_id
1 'polypeptide(L)'
;MWRCAKTEGGTVSNGSLRIDIDAGGSFTHAAALRTEDGALYTAQIESNHSDPSQTFRDAILEVLKLAAAELADILSIVHSTSAVTRALLGKRTHNIVLIVNKGFRHILEIGRQDIESPRKAAERANIKLTKFDLSTALIRRSRSSVPSEIERPFPEGPIPLVSRSPSPKN
;
A
#
# COMPACT_ATOMS: atom_id res chain seq x y z
N MET A 1 15.74 -19.92 6.93
CA MET A 1 17.07 -19.43 7.35
C MET A 1 17.36 -18.17 6.53
N TRP A 2 17.10 -16.99 7.11
CA TRP A 2 17.40 -15.72 6.45
C TRP A 2 18.91 -15.49 6.50
N ARG A 3 19.57 -15.35 5.35
CA ARG A 3 21.01 -15.03 5.26
C ARG A 3 21.15 -13.56 4.90
N CYS A 4 21.78 -12.80 5.79
CA CYS A 4 22.13 -11.40 5.58
C CYS A 4 23.26 -11.32 4.54
N ALA A 5 23.05 -10.60 3.43
CA ALA A 5 24.11 -10.30 2.47
C ALA A 5 25.02 -9.21 3.06
N LYS A 6 26.35 -9.42 3.00
CA LYS A 6 27.33 -8.36 3.26
C LYS A 6 27.29 -7.38 2.09
N THR A 7 26.94 -6.13 2.35
CA THR A 7 27.12 -5.02 1.41
C THR A 7 28.54 -4.48 1.61
N GLU A 8 29.39 -4.58 0.60
CA GLU A 8 30.70 -3.92 0.57
C GLU A 8 30.56 -2.54 -0.09
N GLY A 9 31.17 -1.52 0.52
CA GLY A 9 31.44 -0.23 -0.14
C GLY A 9 30.43 0.88 0.11
N GLY A 10 30.54 1.53 1.27
CA GLY A 10 29.93 2.83 1.58
C GLY A 10 30.44 3.29 2.94
N THR A 11 30.77 4.57 3.11
CA THR A 11 31.25 5.15 4.38
C THR A 11 30.39 4.67 5.55
N VAL A 12 30.97 3.82 6.39
CA VAL A 12 30.29 3.13 7.49
C VAL A 12 30.02 4.16 8.57
N SER A 13 28.75 4.50 8.78
CA SER A 13 28.35 5.09 10.06
C SER A 13 28.69 4.08 11.15
N ASN A 14 29.25 4.54 12.26
CA ASN A 14 29.73 3.72 13.39
C ASN A 14 28.62 2.90 14.10
N GLY A 15 27.42 2.83 13.54
CA GLY A 15 26.29 2.11 14.11
C GLY A 15 26.42 0.60 13.92
N SER A 16 26.12 -0.16 14.97
CA SER A 16 26.16 -1.63 14.98
C SER A 16 24.76 -2.26 14.91
N LEU A 17 23.67 -1.48 15.00
CA LEU A 17 22.29 -1.97 15.04
C LEU A 17 21.51 -1.71 13.75
N ARG A 18 20.83 -2.75 13.25
CA ARG A 18 19.81 -2.62 12.19
C ARG A 18 18.44 -2.84 12.79
N ILE A 19 17.53 -1.89 12.63
CA ILE A 19 16.19 -1.94 13.20
C ILE A 19 15.17 -2.16 12.08
N ASP A 20 14.21 -3.05 12.29
CA ASP A 20 13.01 -3.22 11.47
C ASP A 20 11.79 -2.87 12.32
N ILE A 21 10.87 -2.11 11.74
CA ILE A 21 9.62 -1.67 12.37
C ILE A 21 8.45 -2.07 11.47
N ASP A 22 7.53 -2.88 12.00
CA ASP A 22 6.25 -3.19 11.36
C ASP A 22 5.10 -2.48 12.09
N ALA A 23 4.46 -1.53 11.39
CA ALA A 23 3.33 -0.76 11.91
C ALA A 23 2.04 -1.00 11.11
N GLY A 24 0.90 -1.10 11.79
CA GLY A 24 -0.42 -1.02 11.13
C GLY A 24 -1.48 -1.98 11.68
N GLY A 25 -1.08 -2.90 12.56
CA GLY A 25 -1.98 -3.65 13.43
C GLY A 25 -2.36 -2.87 14.68
N SER A 26 -3.01 -3.55 15.63
CA SER A 26 -3.23 -3.03 16.99
C SER A 26 -1.92 -2.82 17.75
N PHE A 27 -0.84 -3.45 17.28
CA PHE A 27 0.49 -3.30 17.81
C PHE A 27 1.46 -2.88 16.70
N THR A 28 2.52 -2.20 17.13
CA THR A 28 3.72 -1.92 16.33
C THR A 28 4.86 -2.75 16.90
N HIS A 29 5.52 -3.50 16.02
CA HIS A 29 6.62 -4.38 16.38
C HIS A 29 7.94 -3.75 15.96
N ALA A 30 8.94 -3.84 16.83
CA ALA A 30 10.31 -3.45 16.53
C ALA A 30 11.24 -4.65 16.72
N ALA A 31 12.18 -4.83 15.80
CA ALA A 31 13.24 -5.82 15.92
C ALA A 31 14.58 -5.15 15.65
N ALA A 32 15.56 -5.32 16.55
CA ALA A 32 16.91 -4.78 16.39
C ALA A 32 17.92 -5.92 16.32
N LEU A 33 18.71 -5.96 15.26
CA LEU A 33 19.79 -6.91 15.04
C LEU A 33 21.14 -6.22 15.25
N ARG A 34 21.90 -6.66 16.25
CA ARG A 34 23.28 -6.24 16.45
C ARG A 34 24.19 -7.01 15.50
N THR A 35 24.94 -6.27 14.70
CA THR A 35 25.77 -6.83 13.62
C THR A 35 27.07 -7.45 14.12
N GLU A 36 27.55 -7.07 15.30
CA GLU A 36 28.79 -7.56 15.89
C GLU A 36 28.69 -9.01 16.37
N ASP A 37 27.60 -9.35 17.06
CA ASP A 37 27.40 -10.66 17.70
C ASP A 37 26.13 -11.40 17.22
N GLY A 38 25.31 -10.75 16.39
CA GLY A 38 24.06 -11.30 15.89
C GLY A 38 22.90 -11.28 16.89
N ALA A 39 23.02 -10.57 18.02
CA ALA A 39 21.95 -10.50 19.02
C ALA A 39 20.68 -9.84 18.43
N LEU A 40 19.53 -10.44 18.71
CA LEU A 40 18.22 -9.98 18.25
C LEU A 40 17.38 -9.54 19.45
N TYR A 41 16.91 -8.30 19.42
CA TYR A 41 16.03 -7.71 20.42
C TYR A 41 14.69 -7.39 19.79
N THR A 42 13.60 -7.63 20.50
CA THR A 42 12.24 -7.36 19.98
C THR A 42 11.41 -6.62 20.99
N ALA A 43 10.71 -5.58 20.53
CA ALA A 43 9.72 -4.86 21.32
C ALA A 43 8.36 -4.87 20.61
N GLN A 44 7.30 -4.79 21.39
CA GLN A 44 5.94 -4.65 20.90
C GLN A 44 5.26 -3.58 21.75
N ILE A 45 4.69 -2.58 21.09
CA ILE A 45 3.92 -1.53 21.75
C ILE A 45 2.54 -1.40 21.11
N GLU A 46 1.59 -0.85 21.85
CA GLU A 46 0.24 -0.60 21.37
C GLU A 46 0.25 0.53 20.33
N SER A 47 -0.43 0.32 19.19
CA SER A 47 -0.44 1.28 18.09
C SER A 47 -1.34 2.47 18.38
N ASN A 48 -0.77 3.68 18.36
CA ASN A 48 -1.56 4.90 18.30
C ASN A 48 -1.90 5.25 16.84
N HIS A 49 -3.13 4.96 16.41
CA HIS A 49 -3.59 5.26 15.06
C HIS A 49 -3.85 6.75 14.79
N SER A 50 -3.97 7.61 15.81
CA SER A 50 -4.11 9.06 15.63
C SER A 50 -2.75 9.75 15.44
N ASP A 51 -1.69 9.20 16.02
CA ASP A 51 -0.30 9.62 15.79
C ASP A 51 0.63 8.40 15.58
N PRO A 52 0.71 7.89 14.34
CA PRO A 52 1.63 6.81 13.99
C PRO A 52 3.10 7.18 14.17
N SER A 53 3.44 8.47 14.08
CA SER A 53 4.82 8.95 14.21
C SER A 53 5.31 8.80 15.64
N GLN A 54 4.45 9.06 16.62
CA GLN A 54 4.75 8.81 18.02
C GLN A 54 5.02 7.33 18.27
N THR A 55 4.11 6.46 17.84
CA THR A 55 4.26 5.01 17.98
C THR A 55 5.58 4.52 17.35
N PHE A 56 5.92 5.00 16.15
CA PHE A 56 7.16 4.64 15.49
C PHE A 56 8.41 5.02 16.32
N ARG A 57 8.42 6.23 16.90
CA ARG A 57 9.53 6.68 17.77
C ARG A 57 9.61 5.83 19.04
N ASP A 58 8.49 5.60 19.70
CA ASP A 58 8.44 4.86 20.97
C ASP A 58 8.90 3.41 20.77
N ALA A 59 8.55 2.79 19.64
CA ALA A 59 8.99 1.44 19.29
C ALA A 59 10.52 1.35 19.11
N ILE A 60 11.14 2.38 18.53
CA ILE A 60 12.60 2.47 18.40
C ILE A 60 13.25 2.62 19.79
N LEU A 61 12.73 3.51 20.62
CA LEU A 61 13.29 3.75 21.95
C LEU A 61 13.19 2.50 22.84
N GLU A 62 12.08 1.76 22.78
CA GLU A 62 11.90 0.52 23.53
C GLU A 62 12.88 -0.56 23.08
N VAL A 63 13.08 -0.76 21.78
CA VAL A 63 14.02 -1.79 21.30
C VAL A 63 15.49 -1.42 21.57
N LEU A 64 15.83 -0.13 21.54
CA LEU A 64 17.16 0.36 21.94
C LEU A 64 17.44 0.13 23.42
N LYS A 65 16.45 0.39 24.28
CA LYS A 65 16.54 0.13 25.72
C LYS A 65 16.81 -1.35 26.01
N LEU A 66 16.16 -2.26 25.29
CA LEU A 66 16.41 -3.70 25.39
C LEU A 66 17.81 -4.09 24.89
N ALA A 67 18.30 -3.43 23.84
CA ALA A 67 19.63 -3.63 23.29
C ALA A 67 20.75 -2.96 24.10
N ALA A 68 20.40 -2.16 25.14
CA ALA A 68 21.31 -1.30 25.89
C ALA A 68 22.17 -0.43 24.96
N ALA A 69 21.53 0.21 23.99
CA ALA A 69 22.17 0.99 22.92
C ALA A 69 21.54 2.38 22.77
N GLU A 70 22.28 3.27 22.11
CA GLU A 70 21.90 4.66 21.86
C GLU A 70 21.46 4.86 20.40
N LEU A 71 20.82 5.99 20.12
CA LEU A 71 20.42 6.36 18.74
C LEU A 71 21.61 6.42 17.77
N ALA A 72 22.80 6.77 18.27
CA ALA A 72 24.03 6.80 17.49
C ALA A 72 24.50 5.42 17.01
N ASP A 73 24.03 4.35 17.66
CA ASP A 73 24.37 2.96 17.32
C ASP A 73 23.50 2.42 16.18
N ILE A 74 22.49 3.16 15.74
CA ILE A 74 21.62 2.75 14.63
C ILE A 74 22.34 2.93 13.30
N LEU A 75 22.59 1.82 12.62
CA LEU A 75 23.11 1.76 11.26
C LEU A 75 22.03 2.00 10.21
N SER A 76 20.85 1.41 10.40
CA SER A 76 19.74 1.49 9.45
C SER A 76 18.41 1.18 10.09
N ILE A 77 17.35 1.82 9.60
CA ILE A 77 15.97 1.51 9.97
C ILE A 77 15.20 1.11 8.71
N VAL A 78 14.53 -0.03 8.76
CA VAL A 78 13.52 -0.44 7.78
C VAL A 78 12.15 -0.21 8.39
N HIS A 79 11.28 0.46 7.64
CA HIS A 79 9.90 0.66 8.05
C HIS A 79 8.97 -0.09 7.10
N SER A 80 8.32 -1.11 7.61
CA SER A 80 7.22 -1.80 6.96
C SER A 80 5.89 -1.35 7.57
N THR A 81 4.85 -1.25 6.73
CA THR A 81 3.52 -0.93 7.23
C THR A 81 2.41 -1.66 6.50
N SER A 82 1.41 -2.10 7.28
CA SER A 82 0.16 -2.69 6.77
C SER A 82 -0.97 -1.66 6.64
N ALA A 83 -0.73 -0.36 6.88
CA ALA A 83 -1.76 0.67 6.84
C ALA A 83 -2.51 0.71 5.50
N VAL A 84 -1.79 0.60 4.38
CA VAL A 84 -2.37 0.57 3.03
C VAL A 84 -3.27 -0.66 2.85
N THR A 85 -2.74 -1.85 3.13
CA THR A 85 -3.47 -3.11 3.01
C THR A 85 -4.72 -3.11 3.89
N ARG A 86 -4.62 -2.62 5.13
CA ARG A 86 -5.74 -2.52 6.06
C ARG A 86 -6.78 -1.48 5.63
N ALA A 87 -6.35 -0.37 5.03
CA ALA A 87 -7.27 0.60 4.44
C ALA A 87 -8.07 -0.02 3.27
N LEU A 88 -7.40 -0.80 2.41
CA LEU A 88 -8.04 -1.53 1.31
C LEU A 88 -9.03 -2.59 1.83
N LEU A 89 -8.60 -3.47 2.73
CA LEU A 89 -9.45 -4.53 3.31
C LEU A 89 -10.62 -3.96 4.11
N GLY A 90 -10.38 -2.88 4.86
CA GLY A 90 -11.40 -2.17 5.62
C GLY A 90 -12.35 -1.31 4.76
N LYS A 91 -12.17 -1.29 3.43
CA LYS A 91 -12.95 -0.48 2.49
C LYS A 91 -12.95 1.01 2.83
N ARG A 92 -11.88 1.49 3.48
CA ARG A 92 -11.67 2.90 3.82
C ARG A 92 -11.00 3.64 2.66
N THR A 93 -11.51 3.43 1.45
CA THR A 93 -11.05 4.09 0.23
C THR A 93 -11.97 5.28 -0.04
N HIS A 94 -11.48 6.50 0.14
CA HIS A 94 -12.25 7.71 -0.10
C HIS A 94 -12.24 8.08 -1.60
N ASN A 95 -13.41 8.44 -2.14
CA ASN A 95 -13.65 9.18 -3.39
C ASN A 95 -12.68 8.93 -4.56
N ILE A 96 -12.38 7.67 -4.88
CA ILE A 96 -11.58 7.33 -6.07
C ILE A 96 -12.49 7.38 -7.30
N VAL A 97 -12.08 8.14 -8.32
CA VAL A 97 -12.78 8.24 -9.61
C VAL A 97 -12.02 7.50 -10.69
N LEU A 98 -12.72 6.64 -11.43
CA LEU A 98 -12.20 6.00 -12.64
C LEU A 98 -12.65 6.80 -13.87
N ILE A 99 -11.68 7.38 -14.59
CA ILE A 99 -11.91 8.04 -15.87
C ILE A 99 -11.54 7.08 -17.00
N VAL A 100 -12.53 6.71 -17.81
CA VAL A 100 -12.35 5.78 -18.93
C VAL A 100 -13.09 6.28 -20.17
N ASN A 101 -12.62 5.81 -21.33
CA ASN A 101 -13.27 6.07 -22.60
C ASN A 101 -14.72 5.56 -22.60
N LYS A 102 -15.61 6.25 -23.30
CA LYS A 102 -16.99 5.82 -23.53
C LYS A 102 -16.97 4.43 -24.15
N GLY A 103 -17.74 3.51 -23.57
CA GLY A 103 -17.74 2.09 -23.94
C GLY A 103 -16.80 1.21 -23.11
N PHE A 104 -15.88 1.79 -22.31
CA PHE A 104 -14.90 1.06 -21.49
C PHE A 104 -15.21 1.09 -19.99
N ARG A 105 -16.46 1.40 -19.60
CA ARG A 105 -16.88 1.43 -18.18
C ARG A 105 -16.62 0.12 -17.44
N HIS A 106 -16.72 -1.02 -18.13
CA HIS A 106 -16.57 -2.35 -17.54
C HIS A 106 -15.12 -2.84 -17.48
N ILE A 107 -14.11 -1.99 -17.77
CA ILE A 107 -12.72 -2.46 -17.87
C ILE A 107 -12.19 -3.11 -16.59
N LEU A 108 -12.61 -2.64 -15.41
CA LEU A 108 -12.24 -3.26 -14.13
C LEU A 108 -13.03 -4.54 -13.83
N GLU A 109 -14.23 -4.69 -14.39
CA GLU A 109 -15.10 -5.87 -14.20
C GLU A 109 -14.68 -7.03 -15.13
N ILE A 110 -14.30 -6.71 -16.37
CA ILE A 110 -13.76 -7.67 -17.34
C ILE A 110 -12.39 -8.18 -16.86
N GLY A 111 -11.59 -7.32 -16.24
CA GLY A 111 -10.21 -7.63 -15.84
C GLY A 111 -9.27 -7.81 -17.03
N ARG A 112 -8.01 -8.14 -16.76
CA ARG A 112 -7.09 -8.66 -17.78
C ARG A 112 -7.34 -10.16 -17.86
N GLN A 113 -7.66 -10.69 -19.04
CA GLN A 113 -7.85 -12.13 -19.29
C GLN A 113 -6.51 -12.90 -19.16
N ASP A 114 -5.76 -12.69 -18.09
CA ASP A 114 -4.53 -13.42 -17.82
C ASP A 114 -4.86 -14.77 -17.17
N ILE A 115 -4.36 -15.83 -17.79
CA ILE A 115 -4.61 -17.25 -17.54
C ILE A 115 -4.37 -17.62 -16.05
N GLU A 116 -5.29 -18.42 -15.52
CA GLU A 116 -5.54 -18.67 -14.10
C GLU A 116 -4.65 -19.78 -13.50
N SER A 117 -4.14 -19.59 -12.27
CA SER A 117 -3.68 -20.69 -11.41
C SER A 117 -4.84 -21.18 -10.53
N PRO A 118 -4.98 -22.48 -10.21
CA PRO A 118 -6.13 -23.04 -9.45
C PRO A 118 -6.43 -22.34 -8.12
N ARG A 119 -5.42 -21.75 -7.46
CA ARG A 119 -5.56 -20.99 -6.21
C ARG A 119 -6.40 -19.71 -6.36
N LYS A 120 -6.39 -19.08 -7.55
CA LYS A 120 -7.12 -17.83 -7.84
C LYS A 120 -8.62 -18.07 -8.10
N ALA A 121 -9.00 -19.26 -8.56
CA ALA A 121 -10.41 -19.62 -8.79
C ALA A 121 -11.19 -19.76 -7.47
N ALA A 122 -10.54 -20.27 -6.41
CA ALA A 122 -11.17 -20.41 -5.09
C ALA A 122 -11.38 -19.06 -4.37
N GLU A 123 -10.54 -18.06 -4.64
CA GLU A 123 -10.63 -16.72 -4.02
C GLU A 123 -11.83 -15.90 -4.54
N ARG A 124 -12.24 -16.12 -5.80
CA ARG A 124 -13.43 -15.48 -6.39
C ARG A 124 -14.74 -15.81 -5.69
N ALA A 125 -14.83 -16.94 -4.99
CA ALA A 125 -16.04 -17.30 -4.25
C ALA A 125 -16.26 -16.44 -2.99
N ASN A 126 -15.20 -15.81 -2.44
CA ASN A 126 -15.28 -15.07 -1.19
C ASN A 126 -14.95 -13.57 -1.29
N ILE A 127 -14.43 -13.10 -2.41
CA ILE A 127 -14.24 -11.66 -2.62
C ILE A 127 -15.54 -11.08 -3.21
N LYS A 128 -16.50 -10.74 -2.34
CA LYS A 128 -17.43 -9.65 -2.66
C LYS A 128 -16.59 -8.37 -2.72
N LEU A 129 -16.00 -8.09 -3.89
CA LEU A 129 -15.74 -6.72 -4.29
C LEU A 129 -17.12 -6.08 -4.24
N THR A 130 -17.44 -5.43 -3.12
CA THR A 130 -18.53 -4.45 -3.08
C THR A 130 -18.31 -3.63 -4.32
N LYS A 131 -19.29 -3.69 -5.24
CA LYS A 131 -19.45 -2.76 -6.36
C LYS A 131 -18.73 -1.49 -5.96
N PHE A 132 -17.57 -1.23 -6.54
CA PHE A 132 -16.96 0.09 -6.42
C PHE A 132 -18.11 1.01 -6.80
N ASP A 133 -18.58 1.85 -5.88
CA ASP A 133 -19.63 2.80 -6.20
C ASP A 133 -18.94 3.82 -7.11
N LEU A 134 -18.84 3.46 -8.39
CA LEU A 134 -18.49 4.32 -9.51
C LEU A 134 -19.64 5.31 -9.73
N SER A 135 -20.20 5.85 -8.65
CA SER A 135 -21.19 6.92 -8.65
C SER A 135 -20.67 8.15 -9.39
N THR A 136 -19.37 8.18 -9.68
CA THR A 136 -18.74 9.15 -10.56
C THR A 136 -17.79 8.45 -11.54
N ALA A 137 -18.30 7.65 -12.47
CA ALA A 137 -17.55 7.34 -13.68
C ALA A 137 -17.63 8.54 -14.65
N LEU A 138 -16.56 9.33 -14.74
CA LEU A 138 -16.42 10.36 -15.77
C LEU A 138 -16.29 9.66 -17.13
N ILE A 139 -17.32 9.78 -17.96
CA ILE A 139 -17.34 9.20 -19.31
C ILE A 139 -16.53 10.11 -20.25
N ARG A 140 -15.37 9.64 -20.72
CA ARG A 140 -14.52 10.33 -21.69
C ARG A 140 -14.94 10.03 -23.13
N ARG A 141 -14.96 11.01 -24.03
CA ARG A 141 -15.11 10.81 -25.50
C ARG A 141 -13.81 11.09 -26.26
N SER A 142 -12.68 10.52 -25.86
CA SER A 142 -11.42 10.66 -26.61
C SER A 142 -10.75 9.29 -26.73
N ARG A 143 -10.50 8.86 -27.97
CA ARG A 143 -9.82 7.60 -28.31
C ARG A 143 -8.50 7.97 -28.97
N SER A 144 -7.39 7.41 -28.47
CA SER A 144 -6.12 7.39 -29.17
C SER A 144 -5.80 5.95 -29.54
N SER A 145 -5.58 5.70 -30.83
CA SER A 145 -4.78 4.56 -31.27
C SER A 145 -3.30 4.91 -31.08
N VAL A 146 -2.44 3.88 -31.08
CA VAL A 146 -0.98 3.89 -30.85
C VAL A 146 -0.20 5.11 -31.42
N PRO A 147 0.99 5.42 -30.88
CA PRO A 147 1.32 6.76 -30.37
C PRO A 147 1.36 7.85 -31.45
N SER A 148 0.36 8.75 -31.41
CA SER A 148 0.31 10.15 -31.87
C SER A 148 -0.94 10.49 -32.67
N GLU A 149 -1.70 9.51 -33.16
CA GLU A 149 -2.90 9.79 -33.94
C GLU A 149 -4.14 9.89 -33.05
N ILE A 150 -4.62 11.13 -32.88
CA ILE A 150 -5.83 11.46 -32.14
C ILE A 150 -7.03 11.23 -33.07
N GLU A 151 -7.71 10.08 -32.93
CA GLU A 151 -8.92 9.78 -33.72
C GLU A 151 -10.06 10.75 -33.37
N ARG A 152 -10.14 11.20 -32.10
CA ARG A 152 -11.10 12.21 -31.64
C ARG A 152 -10.46 13.17 -30.64
N PRO A 153 -10.42 14.48 -30.93
CA PRO A 153 -9.83 15.48 -30.04
C PRO A 153 -10.61 15.58 -28.72
N PHE A 154 -9.91 16.01 -27.68
CA PHE A 154 -10.53 16.27 -26.39
C PHE A 154 -11.49 17.45 -26.53
N PRO A 155 -12.76 17.34 -26.10
CA PRO A 155 -13.68 18.46 -26.16
C PRO A 155 -13.23 19.54 -25.18
N GLU A 156 -13.05 20.77 -25.66
CA GLU A 156 -12.79 21.92 -24.79
C GLU A 156 -14.08 22.28 -24.04
N GLY A 157 -14.05 22.20 -22.70
CA GLY A 157 -15.21 22.51 -21.85
C GLY A 157 -15.36 21.59 -20.62
N PRO A 158 -16.29 21.91 -19.71
CA PRO A 158 -16.52 21.13 -18.50
C PRO A 158 -17.00 19.70 -18.83
N ILE A 159 -16.38 18.70 -18.21
CA ILE A 159 -16.74 17.30 -18.43
C ILE A 159 -18.02 16.99 -17.63
N PRO A 160 -19.12 16.58 -18.28
CA PRO A 160 -20.35 16.25 -17.57
C PRO A 160 -20.14 15.01 -16.70
N LEU A 161 -20.38 15.16 -15.39
CA LEU A 161 -20.43 14.06 -14.45
C LEU A 161 -21.67 13.21 -14.78
N VAL A 162 -21.47 11.96 -15.15
CA VAL A 162 -22.59 11.02 -15.32
C VAL A 162 -22.88 10.40 -13.96
N SER A 163 -23.73 11.06 -13.16
CA SER A 163 -24.36 10.45 -11.99
C SER A 163 -25.48 9.49 -12.46
N ARG A 164 -25.82 8.51 -11.62
CA ARG A 164 -26.65 7.32 -11.92
C ARG A 164 -27.81 7.57 -12.89
N SER A 165 -27.98 6.67 -13.87
CA SER A 165 -29.27 6.47 -14.53
C SER A 165 -30.29 6.00 -13.48
N PRO A 166 -31.54 6.51 -13.47
CA PRO A 166 -32.56 6.07 -12.52
C PRO A 166 -32.78 4.56 -12.66
N SER A 167 -32.89 3.86 -11.51
CA SER A 167 -33.26 2.45 -11.49
C SER A 167 -34.58 2.24 -12.24
N PRO A 168 -34.73 1.15 -13.02
CA PRO A 168 -36.02 0.82 -13.61
C PRO A 168 -37.04 0.67 -12.47
N LYS A 169 -38.13 1.43 -12.56
CA LYS A 169 -39.28 1.28 -11.66
C LYS A 169 -39.91 -0.07 -11.99
N ASN A 170 -39.98 -0.96 -11.00
CA ASN A 170 -40.92 -2.08 -11.00
C ASN A 170 -42.34 -1.55 -10.80
#